data_AF-A0AAU1KV26-F1
#
_entry.id   AF-A0AAU1KV26-F1
#
_cell.length_a   1.000
_cell.length_b   1.000
_cell.length_c   1.000
_cell.angle_alpha   90.00
_cell.angle_beta   90.00
_cell.angle_gamma   90.00
#
_symmetry.space_group_name_H-M   'P 1'
#
loop_
_entity.id
_entity.type
_entity.pdbx_description
1 polymer ?
#
loop_
_entity_poly.entity_id
_entity_poly.type
_entity_poly.pdbx_seq_one_letter_code
_entity_poly.pdbx_strand_id
1 'polypeptide(L)'
;MTNQGNEQDQSNRKIVVFGARGRVGRAVVAEARARGLEVTEAGRGDGDVTSAADVARLAAGHGLAVAAVYDTAADPGEFFPAAARALAAGLSEAGVRRLVSVGLASVLPTGAGPLLMDTPGYPQEWRAFYVGHGAGTAALRAAAPEGLDWAVLSPSGDFAATGSTGGYAFGPADGDDRITHADFARAVLDEATAPTVHAAHAGVRTA
;
A
#
# COMPACT_ATOMS: atom_id res chain seq x y z
N MET A 1 -0.95 -33.13 -11.25
CA MET A 1 -0.96 -31.72 -10.80
C MET A 1 -0.21 -31.67 -9.48
N THR A 2 0.91 -30.95 -9.44
CA THR A 2 2.01 -31.11 -8.47
C THR A 2 1.77 -30.34 -7.17
N ASN A 3 2.43 -30.78 -6.08
CA ASN A 3 2.36 -30.19 -4.73
C ASN A 3 2.62 -28.67 -4.71
N GLN A 4 3.49 -28.19 -5.62
CA GLN A 4 3.82 -26.77 -5.77
C GLN A 4 2.64 -25.89 -6.20
N GLY A 5 1.71 -26.41 -7.01
CA GLY A 5 0.51 -25.66 -7.42
C GLY A 5 -0.46 -25.46 -6.26
N ASN A 6 -0.56 -26.46 -5.37
CA ASN A 6 -1.43 -26.42 -4.20
C ASN A 6 -0.81 -25.56 -3.07
N GLU A 7 0.51 -25.55 -2.94
CA GLU A 7 1.23 -24.71 -1.96
C GLU A 7 1.16 -23.22 -2.33
N GLN A 8 1.28 -22.87 -3.62
CA GLN A 8 1.12 -21.48 -4.09
C GLN A 8 -0.31 -20.96 -3.95
N ASP A 9 -1.30 -21.80 -4.22
CA ASP A 9 -2.72 -21.42 -4.04
C ASP A 9 -3.05 -21.21 -2.55
N GLN A 10 -2.43 -21.98 -1.67
CA GLN A 10 -2.56 -21.78 -0.23
C GLN A 10 -1.80 -20.57 0.30
N SER A 11 -0.61 -20.25 -0.21
CA SER A 11 0.10 -19.03 0.20
C SER A 11 -0.61 -17.76 -0.27
N ASN A 12 -1.28 -17.79 -1.44
CA ASN A 12 -2.11 -16.69 -1.93
C ASN A 12 -3.39 -16.45 -1.11
N ARG A 13 -3.76 -17.36 -0.19
CA ARG A 13 -4.82 -17.11 0.81
C ARG A 13 -4.30 -16.44 2.09
N LYS A 14 -2.98 -16.28 2.23
CA LYS A 14 -2.32 -15.69 3.39
C LYS A 14 -1.77 -14.31 3.05
N ILE A 15 -2.15 -13.32 3.85
CA ILE A 15 -1.75 -11.92 3.68
C ILE A 15 -1.13 -11.37 4.96
N VAL A 16 0.05 -10.76 4.83
CA VAL A 16 0.66 -9.97 5.90
C VAL A 16 0.30 -8.49 5.70
N VAL A 17 -0.16 -7.82 6.75
CA VAL A 17 -0.52 -6.40 6.73
C VAL A 17 0.40 -5.62 7.66
N PHE A 18 1.37 -4.91 7.09
CA PHE A 18 2.22 -3.97 7.82
C PHE A 18 1.45 -2.68 8.10
N GLY A 19 1.49 -2.20 9.34
CA GLY A 19 0.68 -1.05 9.77
C GLY A 19 -0.78 -1.40 10.08
N ALA A 20 -1.07 -2.68 10.37
CA ALA A 20 -2.42 -3.19 10.62
C ALA A 20 -3.24 -2.43 11.69
N ARG A 21 -2.58 -1.76 12.64
CA ARG A 21 -3.24 -1.01 13.72
C ARG A 21 -3.68 0.41 13.33
N GLY A 22 -3.23 0.93 12.18
CA GLY A 22 -3.62 2.23 11.64
C GLY A 22 -5.03 2.24 11.03
N ARG A 23 -5.54 3.41 10.65
CA ARG A 23 -6.91 3.54 10.09
C ARG A 23 -7.09 2.69 8.83
N VAL A 24 -6.19 2.84 7.86
CA VAL A 24 -6.20 2.06 6.61
C VAL A 24 -5.91 0.59 6.88
N GLY A 25 -4.89 0.29 7.69
CA GLY A 25 -4.53 -1.08 8.05
C GLY A 25 -5.70 -1.87 8.66
N ARG A 26 -6.46 -1.27 9.58
CA ARG A 26 -7.65 -1.90 10.17
C ARG A 26 -8.75 -2.18 9.15
N ALA A 27 -8.97 -1.25 8.22
CA ALA A 27 -9.95 -1.43 7.15
C ALA A 27 -9.54 -2.58 6.20
N VAL A 28 -8.26 -2.64 5.83
CA VAL A 28 -7.68 -3.73 5.03
C VAL A 28 -7.81 -5.07 5.76
N VAL A 29 -7.47 -5.15 7.05
CA VAL A 29 -7.61 -6.37 7.85
C VAL A 29 -9.07 -6.84 7.90
N ALA A 30 -10.01 -5.91 8.13
CA ALA A 30 -11.44 -6.23 8.18
C ALA A 30 -11.94 -6.77 6.83
N GLU A 31 -11.60 -6.10 5.73
CA GLU A 31 -11.95 -6.53 4.37
C GLU A 31 -11.32 -7.88 4.01
N ALA A 32 -10.04 -8.08 4.31
CA ALA A 32 -9.34 -9.34 4.06
C ALA A 32 -9.99 -10.52 4.80
N ARG A 33 -10.32 -10.34 6.08
CA ARG A 33 -11.04 -11.35 6.88
C ARG A 33 -12.44 -11.62 6.33
N ALA A 34 -13.16 -10.58 5.88
CA ALA A 34 -14.48 -10.74 5.27
C ALA A 34 -14.43 -11.56 3.97
N ARG A 35 -13.31 -11.52 3.24
CA ARG A 35 -13.04 -12.34 2.04
C ARG A 35 -12.48 -13.74 2.35
N GLY A 36 -12.31 -14.09 3.63
CA GLY A 36 -11.80 -15.40 4.05
C GLY A 36 -10.29 -15.58 3.91
N LEU A 37 -9.51 -14.50 3.79
CA LEU A 37 -8.05 -14.56 3.83
C LEU A 37 -7.55 -14.80 5.27
N GLU A 38 -6.46 -15.55 5.41
CA GLU A 38 -5.71 -15.65 6.66
C GLU A 38 -4.80 -14.42 6.79
N VAL A 39 -5.02 -13.61 7.83
CA VAL A 39 -4.35 -12.32 8.00
C VAL A 39 -3.34 -12.37 9.14
N THR A 40 -2.09 -12.01 8.84
CA THR A 40 -1.07 -11.68 9.84
C THR A 40 -0.99 -10.17 9.98
N GLU A 41 -1.27 -9.67 11.18
CA GLU A 41 -1.22 -8.25 11.50
C GLU A 41 0.17 -7.87 12.03
N ALA A 42 0.96 -7.13 11.23
CA ALA A 42 2.28 -6.67 11.62
C ALA A 42 2.24 -5.19 12.05
N GLY A 43 2.51 -4.92 13.32
CA GLY A 43 2.68 -3.58 13.87
C GLY A 43 4.05 -3.35 14.48
N ARG A 44 4.26 -2.16 15.06
CA ARG A 44 5.57 -1.73 15.59
C ARG A 44 6.15 -2.63 16.69
N GLY A 45 5.30 -3.31 17.47
CA GLY A 45 5.75 -4.24 18.51
C GLY A 45 6.18 -5.60 17.96
N ASP A 46 5.87 -5.87 16.69
CA ASP A 46 6.08 -7.17 16.05
C ASP A 46 7.38 -7.19 15.22
N GLY A 47 7.90 -6.01 14.83
CA GLY A 47 9.16 -5.80 14.12
C GLY A 47 9.27 -4.39 13.51
N ASP A 48 10.41 -4.08 12.92
CA ASP A 48 10.68 -2.82 12.22
C ASP A 48 10.47 -2.96 10.70
N VAL A 49 9.54 -2.20 10.13
CA VAL A 49 9.28 -2.22 8.67
C VAL A 49 10.43 -1.64 7.84
N THR A 50 11.37 -0.93 8.46
CA THR A 50 12.60 -0.44 7.81
C THR A 50 13.75 -1.46 7.87
N SER A 51 13.53 -2.61 8.51
CA SER A 51 14.46 -3.74 8.57
C SER A 51 14.01 -4.86 7.63
N ALA A 52 14.81 -5.15 6.59
CA ALA A 52 14.50 -6.23 5.65
C ALA A 52 14.38 -7.60 6.33
N ALA A 53 15.19 -7.85 7.37
CA ALA A 53 15.16 -9.09 8.13
C ALA A 53 13.85 -9.25 8.93
N ASP A 54 13.34 -8.17 9.51
CA ASP A 54 12.04 -8.21 10.20
C ASP A 54 10.89 -8.38 9.21
N VAL A 55 10.94 -7.68 8.07
CA VAL A 55 9.98 -7.86 6.98
C VAL A 55 9.96 -9.33 6.53
N ALA A 56 11.12 -9.93 6.24
CA ALA A 56 11.23 -11.31 5.78
C ALA A 56 10.65 -12.30 6.80
N ARG A 57 11.00 -12.13 8.08
CA ARG A 57 10.49 -12.94 9.19
C ARG A 57 8.98 -12.84 9.32
N LEU A 58 8.41 -11.64 9.24
CA LEU A 58 6.97 -11.41 9.38
C LEU A 58 6.18 -11.88 8.15
N ALA A 59 6.81 -11.88 6.97
CA ALA A 59 6.19 -12.27 5.72
C ALA A 59 6.33 -13.77 5.39
N ALA A 60 7.15 -14.52 6.12
CA ALA A 60 7.40 -15.93 5.87
C ALA A 60 6.09 -16.74 5.74
N GLY A 61 5.97 -17.50 4.64
CA GLY A 61 4.80 -18.35 4.36
C GLY A 61 3.57 -17.62 3.78
N HIS A 62 3.66 -16.31 3.51
CA HIS A 62 2.59 -15.53 2.87
C HIS A 62 2.83 -15.42 1.36
N GLY A 63 1.75 -15.30 0.59
CA GLY A 63 1.81 -14.98 -0.84
C GLY A 63 1.58 -13.50 -1.12
N LEU A 64 0.89 -12.81 -0.20
CA LEU A 64 0.43 -11.43 -0.34
C LEU A 64 0.95 -10.55 0.80
N ALA A 65 1.27 -9.30 0.49
CA ALA A 65 1.60 -8.27 1.47
C ALA A 65 0.89 -6.94 1.20
N VAL A 66 0.46 -6.28 2.27
CA VAL A 66 0.00 -4.89 2.24
C VAL A 66 0.86 -4.04 3.16
N ALA A 67 1.27 -2.86 2.70
CA ALA A 67 1.99 -1.89 3.51
C ALA A 67 1.15 -0.62 3.70
N ALA A 68 0.62 -0.42 4.91
CA ALA A 68 -0.12 0.76 5.33
C ALA A 68 0.61 1.46 6.50
N VAL A 69 1.90 1.74 6.30
CA VAL A 69 2.82 2.17 7.36
C VAL A 69 3.06 3.68 7.36
N TYR A 70 3.21 4.23 8.56
CA TYR A 70 3.63 5.61 8.78
C TYR A 70 4.26 5.74 10.18
N ASP A 71 5.32 6.55 10.27
CA ASP A 71 5.88 6.99 11.54
C ASP A 71 5.85 8.51 11.73
N THR A 72 5.04 8.96 12.70
CA THR A 72 4.93 10.37 13.09
C THR A 72 6.18 10.93 13.74
N ALA A 73 7.05 10.09 14.28
CA ALA A 73 8.26 10.51 14.97
C ALA A 73 9.51 10.51 14.06
N ALA A 74 9.42 9.89 12.88
CA ALA A 74 10.52 9.80 11.95
C ALA A 74 10.46 10.91 10.89
N ASP A 75 11.61 11.25 10.32
CA ASP A 75 11.66 12.09 9.13
C ASP A 75 10.98 11.35 7.95
N PRO A 76 9.97 11.94 7.28
CA PRO A 76 9.28 11.27 6.16
C PRO A 76 10.20 10.96 4.98
N GLY A 77 11.18 11.83 4.72
CA GLY A 77 12.17 11.67 3.64
C GLY A 77 13.13 10.52 3.88
N GLU A 78 13.33 10.10 5.12
CA GLU A 78 14.12 8.92 5.48
C GLU A 78 13.24 7.68 5.62
N PHE A 79 12.12 7.79 6.34
CA PHE A 79 11.26 6.66 6.69
C PHE A 79 10.67 5.95 5.47
N PHE A 80 10.04 6.70 4.54
CA PHE A 80 9.37 6.07 3.40
C PHE A 80 10.34 5.38 2.45
N PRO A 81 11.51 5.97 2.08
CA PRO A 81 12.52 5.24 1.31
C PRO A 81 13.12 4.04 2.04
N ALA A 82 13.36 4.13 3.36
CA ALA A 82 13.89 3.01 4.14
C ALA A 82 12.90 1.84 4.17
N ALA A 83 11.63 2.11 4.51
CA ALA A 83 10.56 1.11 4.50
C ALA A 83 10.38 0.48 3.12
N ALA A 84 10.38 1.29 2.04
CA ALA A 84 10.24 0.79 0.67
C ALA A 84 11.35 -0.21 0.28
N ARG A 85 12.62 0.10 0.60
CA ARG A 85 13.76 -0.79 0.32
C ARG A 85 13.69 -2.07 1.16
N ALA A 86 13.36 -1.94 2.44
CA ALA A 86 13.23 -3.07 3.34
C ALA A 86 12.08 -4.00 2.94
N LEU A 87 10.93 -3.45 2.54
CA LEU A 87 9.81 -4.20 1.97
C LEU A 87 10.23 -4.94 0.70
N ALA A 88 10.86 -4.26 -0.26
CA ALA A 88 11.30 -4.90 -1.51
C ALA A 88 12.25 -6.08 -1.25
N ALA A 89 13.26 -5.89 -0.40
CA ALA A 89 14.24 -6.93 -0.08
C ALA A 89 13.64 -8.07 0.76
N GLY A 90 12.99 -7.75 1.87
CA GLY A 90 12.48 -8.74 2.81
C GLY A 90 11.32 -9.56 2.26
N LEU A 91 10.42 -8.95 1.48
CA LEU A 91 9.33 -9.70 0.83
C LEU A 91 9.87 -10.66 -0.24
N SER A 92 10.87 -10.23 -1.00
CA SER A 92 11.53 -11.11 -1.96
C SER A 92 12.23 -12.28 -1.27
N GLU A 93 12.91 -12.04 -0.14
CA GLU A 93 13.54 -13.10 0.65
C GLU A 93 12.50 -14.09 1.20
N ALA A 94 11.34 -13.60 1.64
CA ALA A 94 10.24 -14.43 2.12
C ALA A 94 9.48 -15.18 1.02
N GLY A 95 9.77 -14.91 -0.26
CA GLY A 95 9.07 -15.50 -1.40
C GLY A 95 7.67 -14.92 -1.65
N VAL A 96 7.36 -13.75 -1.08
CA VAL A 96 6.12 -13.01 -1.38
C VAL A 96 6.21 -12.45 -2.79
N ARG A 97 5.15 -12.62 -3.59
CA ARG A 97 5.12 -12.19 -5.00
C ARG A 97 4.28 -10.95 -5.26
N ARG A 98 3.40 -10.55 -4.33
CA ARG A 98 2.53 -9.39 -4.49
C ARG A 98 2.59 -8.45 -3.30
N LEU A 99 2.88 -7.17 -3.56
CA LEU A 99 2.83 -6.07 -2.60
C LEU A 99 1.85 -5.00 -3.06
N VAL A 100 0.91 -4.60 -2.20
CA VAL A 100 0.14 -3.36 -2.36
C VAL A 100 0.52 -2.38 -1.25
N SER A 101 1.11 -1.25 -1.62
CA SER A 101 1.54 -0.20 -0.70
C SER A 101 0.60 1.00 -0.75
N VAL A 102 0.30 1.57 0.42
CA VAL A 102 -0.52 2.79 0.53
C VAL A 102 0.36 4.01 0.26
N GLY A 103 0.05 4.71 -0.82
CA GLY A 103 0.69 5.96 -1.22
C GLY A 103 -0.05 7.20 -0.75
N LEU A 104 0.30 8.33 -1.36
CA LEU A 104 -0.38 9.61 -1.15
C LEU A 104 -0.75 10.27 -2.49
N ALA A 105 -1.96 10.79 -2.64
CA ALA A 105 -2.41 11.39 -3.91
C ALA A 105 -1.71 12.71 -4.23
N SER A 106 -1.14 13.38 -3.23
CA SER A 106 -0.39 14.64 -3.38
C SER A 106 0.76 14.55 -4.40
N VAL A 107 1.35 13.35 -4.58
CA VAL A 107 2.45 13.12 -5.53
C VAL A 107 2.01 12.49 -6.86
N LEU A 108 0.70 12.42 -7.12
CA LEU A 108 0.15 11.97 -8.39
C LEU A 108 -0.23 13.17 -9.27
N PRO A 109 -0.15 13.03 -10.60
CA PRO A 109 -0.63 14.05 -11.51
C PRO A 109 -2.15 14.18 -11.44
N THR A 110 -2.61 15.42 -11.56
CA THR A 110 -4.02 15.75 -11.80
C THR A 110 -4.41 15.48 -13.25
N GLY A 111 -5.71 15.52 -13.55
CA GLY A 111 -6.20 15.43 -14.94
C GLY A 111 -5.65 16.54 -15.86
N ALA A 112 -5.16 17.64 -15.28
CA ALA A 112 -4.55 18.76 -16.01
C ALA A 112 -3.03 18.62 -16.22
N GLY A 113 -2.38 17.60 -15.62
CA GLY A 113 -0.95 17.33 -15.77
C GLY A 113 -0.05 17.59 -14.55
N PRO A 114 -0.15 18.72 -13.81
CA PRO A 114 0.73 18.95 -12.66
C PRO A 114 0.42 18.00 -11.51
N LEU A 115 1.37 17.80 -10.60
CA LEU A 115 1.14 17.05 -9.36
C LEU A 115 0.09 17.76 -8.50
N LEU A 116 -0.74 17.00 -7.80
CA LEU A 116 -1.78 17.56 -6.94
C LEU A 116 -1.19 18.55 -5.91
N MET A 117 -0.03 18.24 -5.33
CA MET A 117 0.64 19.12 -4.37
C MET A 117 1.15 20.45 -4.94
N ASP A 118 1.27 20.56 -6.27
CA ASP A 118 1.74 21.76 -6.95
C ASP A 118 0.57 22.59 -7.52
N THR A 119 -0.68 22.20 -7.24
CA THR A 119 -1.87 22.97 -7.62
C THR A 119 -2.06 24.23 -6.77
N PRO A 120 -2.63 25.32 -7.32
CA PRO A 120 -2.87 26.54 -6.55
C PRO A 120 -3.76 26.29 -5.32
N GLY A 121 -3.33 26.79 -4.16
CA GLY A 121 -4.08 26.68 -2.91
C GLY A 121 -3.92 25.34 -2.18
N TYR A 122 -3.14 24.38 -2.70
CA TYR A 122 -2.89 23.12 -2.00
C TYR A 122 -2.07 23.35 -0.72
N PRO A 123 -2.44 22.78 0.44
CA PRO A 123 -1.76 23.01 1.72
C PRO A 123 -0.28 22.61 1.65
N GLN A 124 0.64 23.54 1.93
CA GLN A 124 2.10 23.33 1.81
C GLN A 124 2.78 23.03 3.15
N GLU A 125 2.10 23.22 4.27
CA GLU A 125 2.63 22.94 5.61
C GLU A 125 3.03 21.47 5.81
N TRP A 126 2.48 20.55 5.01
CA TRP A 126 2.82 19.12 5.02
C TRP A 126 3.71 18.70 3.84
N ARG A 127 4.34 19.64 3.12
CA ARG A 127 5.10 19.33 1.90
C ARG A 127 6.20 18.28 2.10
N ALA A 128 6.89 18.31 3.23
CA ALA A 128 7.91 17.31 3.56
C ALA A 128 7.33 15.88 3.60
N PHE A 129 6.10 15.74 4.10
CA PHE A 129 5.39 14.47 4.13
C PHE A 129 5.04 13.98 2.71
N TYR A 130 4.56 14.87 1.84
CA TYR A 130 4.23 14.53 0.45
C TYR A 130 5.46 14.06 -0.31
N VAL A 131 6.54 14.85 -0.25
CA VAL A 131 7.80 14.55 -0.92
C VAL A 131 8.41 13.25 -0.39
N GLY A 132 8.30 12.98 0.92
CA GLY A 132 8.70 11.71 1.52
C GLY A 132 7.96 10.51 0.90
N HIS A 133 6.64 10.59 0.76
CA HIS A 133 5.85 9.54 0.08
C HIS A 133 6.28 9.33 -1.38
N GLY A 134 6.55 10.42 -2.11
CA GLY A 134 7.08 10.37 -3.47
C GLY A 134 8.45 9.68 -3.53
N ALA A 135 9.35 10.04 -2.61
CA ALA A 135 10.66 9.42 -2.50
C ALA A 135 10.57 7.93 -2.15
N GLY A 136 9.64 7.53 -1.27
CA GLY A 136 9.36 6.13 -0.98
C GLY A 136 8.89 5.33 -2.20
N THR A 137 7.98 5.91 -2.98
CA THR A 137 7.49 5.30 -4.23
C THR A 137 8.63 5.14 -5.26
N ALA A 138 9.49 6.14 -5.39
CA ALA A 138 10.67 6.06 -6.25
C ALA A 138 11.67 5.00 -5.76
N ALA A 139 11.89 4.91 -4.44
CA ALA A 139 12.76 3.90 -3.84
C ALA A 139 12.22 2.48 -4.04
N LEU A 140 10.91 2.26 -3.90
CA LEU A 140 10.28 0.97 -4.18
C LEU A 140 10.48 0.58 -5.64
N ARG A 141 10.20 1.49 -6.57
CA ARG A 141 10.40 1.25 -8.01
C ARG A 141 11.84 0.87 -8.35
N ALA A 142 12.82 1.51 -7.71
CA ALA A 142 14.23 1.23 -7.95
C ALA A 142 14.73 -0.06 -7.29
N ALA A 143 14.16 -0.44 -6.14
CA ALA A 143 14.62 -1.58 -5.34
C ALA A 143 13.84 -2.88 -5.59
N ALA A 144 12.64 -2.81 -6.16
CA ALA A 144 11.81 -3.98 -6.39
C ALA A 144 12.46 -4.95 -7.39
N PRO A 145 12.70 -6.22 -6.99
CA PRO A 145 13.18 -7.24 -7.91
C PRO A 145 12.09 -7.69 -8.89
N GLU A 146 12.47 -8.28 -10.02
CA GLU A 146 11.52 -8.75 -11.05
C GLU A 146 10.47 -9.74 -10.52
N GLY A 147 10.78 -10.49 -9.46
CA GLY A 147 9.88 -11.47 -8.84
C GLY A 147 8.82 -10.88 -7.89
N LEU A 148 8.91 -9.58 -7.58
CA LEU A 148 7.95 -8.90 -6.70
C LEU A 148 7.09 -7.96 -7.53
N ASP A 149 5.86 -8.37 -7.82
CA ASP A 149 4.86 -7.51 -8.43
C ASP A 149 4.30 -6.54 -7.38
N TRP A 150 4.41 -5.24 -7.64
CA TRP A 150 4.02 -4.21 -6.68
C TRP A 150 3.07 -3.19 -7.29
N ALA A 151 2.19 -2.64 -6.45
CA ALA A 151 1.38 -1.48 -6.75
C ALA A 151 1.44 -0.49 -5.58
N VAL A 152 1.44 0.80 -5.90
CA VAL A 152 1.19 1.87 -4.92
C VAL A 152 -0.19 2.44 -5.19
N LEU A 153 -1.09 2.40 -4.21
CA LEU A 153 -2.43 2.95 -4.32
C LEU A 153 -2.57 4.16 -3.39
N SER A 154 -3.04 5.28 -3.93
CA SER A 154 -3.26 6.51 -3.18
C SER A 154 -4.75 6.83 -3.07
N PRO A 155 -5.30 7.09 -1.88
CA PRO A 155 -6.63 7.64 -1.76
C PRO A 155 -6.64 9.09 -2.28
N SER A 156 -7.58 9.42 -3.17
CA SER A 156 -7.77 10.77 -3.73
C SER A 156 -8.83 11.55 -2.94
N GLY A 157 -8.59 12.86 -2.79
CA GLY A 157 -9.50 13.82 -2.17
C GLY A 157 -9.78 13.58 -0.67
N ASP A 158 -11.02 13.79 -0.23
CA ASP A 158 -11.43 13.59 1.16
C ASP A 158 -11.38 12.11 1.56
N PHE A 159 -10.37 11.77 2.37
CA PHE A 159 -10.15 10.43 2.92
C PHE A 159 -10.63 10.28 4.37
N ALA A 160 -11.38 11.25 4.90
CA ALA A 160 -12.07 11.15 6.18
C ALA A 160 -13.51 10.64 6.05
N ALA A 161 -14.02 10.49 4.82
CA ALA A 161 -15.35 9.99 4.53
C ALA A 161 -15.64 8.64 5.24
N THR A 162 -16.84 8.52 5.79
CA THR A 162 -17.30 7.35 6.54
C THR A 162 -18.39 6.60 5.79
N GLY A 163 -18.62 5.35 6.18
CA GLY A 163 -19.53 4.44 5.47
C GLY A 163 -18.85 3.76 4.28
N SER A 164 -19.64 3.08 3.45
CA SER A 164 -19.22 2.57 2.16
C SER A 164 -20.14 3.15 1.10
N THR A 165 -19.56 3.62 0.00
CA THR A 165 -20.29 4.21 -1.13
C THR A 165 -20.65 3.16 -2.19
N GLY A 166 -20.13 1.94 -2.07
CA GLY A 166 -20.48 0.80 -2.93
C GLY A 166 -19.48 0.52 -4.06
N GLY A 167 -18.40 1.29 -4.18
CA GLY A 167 -17.35 1.03 -5.17
C GLY A 167 -16.21 2.05 -5.18
N TYR A 168 -15.21 1.76 -6.00
CA TYR A 168 -14.08 2.65 -6.28
C TYR A 168 -13.77 2.68 -7.78
N ALA A 169 -13.04 3.69 -8.21
CA ALA A 169 -12.47 3.79 -9.54
C ALA A 169 -11.02 4.27 -9.46
N PHE A 170 -10.20 3.85 -10.43
CA PHE A 170 -8.88 4.43 -10.64
C PHE A 170 -8.98 5.72 -11.45
N GLY A 171 -8.11 6.68 -11.13
CA GLY A 171 -8.09 7.96 -11.83
C GLY A 171 -6.90 8.84 -11.47
N PRO A 172 -6.77 9.99 -12.15
CA PRO A 172 -5.83 11.03 -11.73
C PRO A 172 -6.18 11.52 -10.33
N ALA A 173 -5.23 12.21 -9.69
CA ALA A 173 -5.49 12.83 -8.41
C ALA A 173 -6.37 14.07 -8.56
N ASP A 174 -7.39 14.19 -7.71
CA ASP A 174 -8.24 15.36 -7.60
C ASP A 174 -8.42 15.71 -6.12
N GLY A 175 -8.43 17.00 -5.79
CA GLY A 175 -8.68 17.50 -4.44
C GLY A 175 -10.16 17.43 -4.06
N ASP A 176 -11.06 17.45 -5.04
CA ASP A 176 -12.52 17.42 -4.86
C ASP A 176 -13.08 15.99 -4.80
N ASP A 177 -12.24 14.99 -5.05
CA ASP A 177 -12.58 13.59 -4.90
C ASP A 177 -12.92 13.23 -3.45
N ARG A 178 -13.43 12.02 -3.28
CA ARG A 178 -13.59 11.41 -1.95
C ARG A 178 -13.41 9.91 -2.05
N ILE A 179 -12.93 9.30 -0.97
CA ILE A 179 -12.99 7.85 -0.81
C ILE A 179 -13.06 7.48 0.66
N THR A 180 -13.85 6.46 0.98
CA THR A 180 -13.93 5.96 2.35
C THR A 180 -12.80 4.97 2.61
N HIS A 181 -12.45 4.76 3.89
CA HIS A 181 -11.49 3.71 4.24
C HIS A 181 -11.96 2.31 3.81
N ALA A 182 -13.27 2.06 3.80
CA ALA A 182 -13.83 0.77 3.41
C ALA A 182 -13.68 0.53 1.90
N ASP A 183 -14.05 1.52 1.07
CA ASP A 183 -13.95 1.38 -0.39
C ASP A 183 -12.49 1.39 -0.85
N PHE A 184 -11.61 2.15 -0.17
CA PHE A 184 -10.17 2.08 -0.42
C PHE A 184 -9.58 0.72 -0.01
N ALA A 185 -10.00 0.13 1.12
CA ALA A 185 -9.58 -1.21 1.50
C ALA A 185 -10.02 -2.27 0.48
N ARG A 186 -11.21 -2.13 -0.12
CA ARG A 186 -11.64 -3.00 -1.23
C ARG A 186 -10.69 -2.90 -2.42
N ALA A 187 -10.33 -1.68 -2.83
CA ALA A 187 -9.36 -1.48 -3.91
C ALA A 187 -8.00 -2.12 -3.61
N VAL A 188 -7.52 -1.97 -2.37
CA VAL A 188 -6.28 -2.61 -1.92
C VAL A 188 -6.36 -4.14 -2.00
N LEU A 189 -7.47 -4.74 -1.58
CA LEU A 189 -7.62 -6.21 -1.59
C LEU A 189 -7.91 -6.77 -2.98
N ASP A 190 -8.64 -6.04 -3.83
CA ASP A 190 -8.82 -6.39 -5.24
C ASP A 190 -7.45 -6.42 -5.93
N GLU A 191 -6.64 -5.38 -5.74
CA GLU A 191 -5.29 -5.33 -6.31
C GLU A 191 -4.31 -6.32 -5.65
N ALA A 192 -4.53 -6.74 -4.41
CA ALA A 192 -3.71 -7.77 -3.79
C ALA A 192 -4.02 -9.18 -4.34
N THR A 193 -5.29 -9.46 -4.65
CA THR A 193 -5.75 -10.83 -4.99
C THR A 193 -5.98 -11.07 -6.48
N ALA A 194 -6.34 -10.03 -7.24
CA ALA A 194 -6.60 -10.05 -8.67
C ALA A 194 -6.01 -8.78 -9.31
N PRO A 195 -4.68 -8.69 -9.40
CA PRO A 195 -3.99 -7.44 -9.75
C PRO A 195 -4.32 -6.96 -11.16
N THR A 196 -4.55 -5.66 -11.30
CA THR A 196 -4.65 -4.95 -12.59
C THR A 196 -3.62 -3.82 -12.71
N VAL A 197 -3.07 -3.38 -11.58
CA VAL A 197 -2.00 -2.38 -11.48
C VAL A 197 -0.68 -3.08 -11.19
N HIS A 198 0.30 -2.92 -12.08
CA HIS A 198 1.63 -3.54 -11.98
C HIS A 198 2.74 -2.52 -12.12
N ALA A 199 3.70 -2.55 -11.21
CA ALA A 199 4.86 -1.66 -11.15
C ALA A 199 4.50 -0.16 -11.31
N ALA A 200 3.35 0.23 -10.76
CA ALA A 200 2.73 1.52 -10.99
C ALA A 200 2.15 2.15 -9.72
N HIS A 201 1.91 3.45 -9.81
CA HIS A 201 1.28 4.26 -8.76
C HIS A 201 -0.04 4.81 -9.30
N ALA A 202 -1.16 4.44 -8.66
CA ALA A 202 -2.50 4.81 -9.09
C ALA A 202 -3.28 5.56 -7.99
N GLY A 203 -4.08 6.55 -8.41
CA GLY A 203 -5.05 7.23 -7.55
C GLY A 203 -6.36 6.46 -7.49
N VAL A 204 -7.00 6.47 -6.33
CA VAL A 204 -8.24 5.73 -6.05
C VAL A 204 -9.28 6.69 -5.48
N ARG A 205 -10.44 6.74 -6.13
CA ARG A 205 -11.59 7.60 -5.76
C ARG A 205 -12.87 6.77 -5.69
N THR A 206 -13.92 7.33 -5.12
CA THR A 206 -15.27 6.73 -5.23
C THR A 206 -15.67 6.61 -6.71
N ALA A 207 -16.35 5.52 -7.05
CA ALA A 207 -16.85 5.26 -8.40
C ALA A 207 -17.86 6.31 -8.88
#